data_AF-A0AAD7A8P1-F1
#
_entry.id   AF-A0AAD7A8P1-F1
#
_cell.length_a   1.000
_cell.length_b   1.000
_cell.length_c   1.000
_cell.angle_alpha   90.00
_cell.angle_beta   90.00
_cell.angle_gamma   90.00
#
_symmetry.space_group_name_H-M   'P 1'
#
loop_
_entity.id
_entity.type
_entity.pdbx_description
1 polymer ?
#
loop_
_entity_poly.entity_id
_entity_poly.type
_entity_poly.pdbx_seq_one_letter_code
_entity_poly.pdbx_strand_id
1 'polypeptide(L)' 'ADFISNHLLNTQHVVQDGISVRANDSCALNSEVNQESYNSGLMIEGLVILYSITMNVPIF' A
#
# COMPACT_ATOMS: atom_id res chain seq x y z
N ALA A 1 8.06 2.54 3.62
CA ALA A 1 6.91 2.94 2.78
C ALA A 1 7.00 2.30 1.41
N ASP A 2 8.21 2.22 0.85
CA ASP A 2 8.52 1.78 -0.52
C ASP A 2 7.87 0.47 -0.95
N PHE A 3 7.82 -0.53 -0.07
CA PHE A 3 7.16 -1.80 -0.42
C PHE A 3 5.66 -1.59 -0.70
N ILE A 4 4.95 -0.88 0.19
CA ILE A 4 3.52 -0.62 0.03
C ILE A 4 3.28 0.24 -1.20
N SER A 5 4.08 1.30 -1.41
CA SER A 5 3.93 2.18 -2.57
C SER A 5 4.19 1.47 -3.90
N ASN A 6 5.13 0.52 -3.94
CA ASN A 6 5.50 -0.18 -5.17
C ASN A 6 4.68 -1.44 -5.45
N HIS A 7 4.10 -2.07 -4.42
CA HIS A 7 3.49 -3.39 -4.56
C HIS A 7 2.05 -3.49 -4.07
N LEU A 8 1.54 -2.54 -3.30
CA LEU A 8 0.17 -2.56 -2.79
C LEU A 8 -0.64 -1.34 -3.23
N LEU A 9 -0.04 -0.32 -3.86
CA LEU A 9 -0.80 0.71 -4.56
C LEU A 9 -1.12 0.23 -5.98
N ASN A 10 -2.40 0.25 -6.33
CA ASN A 10 -2.80 0.10 -7.72
C ASN A 10 -2.57 1.41 -8.49
N THR A 11 -2.82 1.42 -9.80
CA THR A 11 -2.65 2.59 -10.67
C THR A 11 -3.56 3.78 -10.33
N GLN A 12 -4.54 3.58 -9.44
CA GLN A 12 -5.46 4.60 -8.95
C GLN A 12 -5.09 5.07 -7.52
N HIS A 13 -3.93 4.66 -7.00
CA HIS A 13 -3.46 4.93 -5.64
C HIS A 13 -4.38 4.35 -4.54
N VAL A 14 -5.12 3.29 -4.86
CA VAL A 14 -5.88 2.54 -3.86
C VAL A 14 -4.95 1.50 -3.24
N VAL A 15 -4.87 1.49 -1.91
CA VAL A 15 -4.14 0.46 -1.16
C VAL A 15 -4.92 -0.85 -1.26
N GLN A 16 -4.28 -1.86 -1.84
CA GLN A 16 -4.82 -3.21 -1.98
C GLN A 16 -4.59 -4.01 -0.71
N ASP A 17 -5.42 -5.02 -0.51
CA ASP A 17 -5.36 -5.91 0.66
C ASP A 17 -4.11 -6.80 0.65
N GLY A 18 -3.64 -7.19 -0.55
CA GLY A 18 -2.45 -8.02 -0.70
C GLY A 18 -1.98 -8.23 -2.14
N ILE A 19 -1.00 -9.11 -2.26
CA ILE A 19 -0.45 -9.59 -3.53
C ILE A 19 -0.45 -11.12 -3.53
N SER A 20 -0.67 -11.71 -4.70
CA SER A 20 -0.48 -13.15 -4.86
C SER A 20 1.01 -13.49 -4.93
N VAL A 21 1.45 -14.40 -4.07
CA VAL A 21 2.83 -14.95 -4.08
C VAL A 21 2.96 -16.21 -4.90
N ARG A 22 1.92 -16.59 -5.66
CA ARG A 22 1.99 -17.76 -6.54
C ARG A 22 2.96 -17.49 -7.68
N ALA A 23 3.79 -18.48 -8.01
CA ALA A 23 4.85 -18.34 -9.01
C ALA A 23 4.35 -17.85 -10.38
N ASN A 24 3.11 -18.19 -10.75
CA ASN A 24 2.52 -17.83 -12.04
C ASN A 24 1.78 -16.49 -12.01
N ASP A 25 1.51 -15.94 -10.82
CA ASP A 25 0.68 -14.74 -10.66
C ASP A 25 1.54 -13.46 -10.65
N SER A 26 2.87 -13.59 -10.60
CA SER A 26 3.82 -12.49 -10.75
C SER A 26 3.51 -11.27 -9.85
N CYS A 27 3.13 -11.51 -8.60
CA CYS A 27 2.70 -10.48 -7.64
C CYS A 27 1.45 -9.70 -8.08
N ALA A 28 0.53 -10.33 -8.80
CA ALA A 28 -0.76 -9.75 -9.11
C ALA A 28 -1.45 -9.28 -7.82
N LEU A 29 -1.90 -8.03 -7.85
CA LEU A 29 -2.73 -7.44 -6.81
C LEU A 29 -4.01 -8.26 -6.69
N ASN A 30 -4.40 -8.62 -5.47
CA ASN A 30 -5.67 -9.30 -5.24
C ASN A 30 -6.83 -8.29 -5.36
N SER A 31 -7.34 -8.08 -6.58
CA SER A 31 -8.54 -7.26 -6.76
C SER A 31 -9.81 -8.08 -6.43
N GLU A 32 -9.96 -8.53 -5.18
CA GLU A 32 -11.22 -9.13 -4.75
C GLU A 32 -11.91 -8.25 -3.72
N VAL A 33 -12.89 -7.50 -4.23
CA VAL A 33 -14.19 -7.26 -3.59
C VAL A 33 -14.10 -6.85 -2.12
N ASN A 34 -13.47 -5.71 -1.88
CA ASN A 34 -13.92 -4.62 -1.00
C ASN A 34 -12.72 -3.68 -0.88
N GLN A 35 -12.84 -2.45 -1.36
CA GLN A 35 -11.83 -1.43 -1.14
C GLN A 35 -11.90 -1.02 0.33
N GLU A 36 -11.31 -1.86 1.16
CA GLU A 36 -11.33 -1.72 2.60
C GLU A 36 -10.58 -0.45 2.99
N SER A 37 -11.35 0.57 3.35
CA SER A 37 -10.82 1.91 3.66
C SER A 37 -9.83 1.90 4.83
N TYR A 38 -9.85 0.86 5.67
CA TYR A 38 -8.93 0.69 6.78
C TYR A 38 -7.47 0.53 6.33
N ASN A 39 -7.20 -0.14 5.19
CA ASN A 39 -5.83 -0.32 4.69
C ASN A 39 -5.20 1.03 4.32
N SER A 40 -5.97 1.89 3.65
CA SER A 40 -5.57 3.27 3.35
C SER A 40 -5.38 4.10 4.63
N GLY A 41 -6.28 3.95 5.61
CA GLY A 41 -6.17 4.64 6.90
C GLY A 41 -4.89 4.28 7.66
N LEU A 42 -4.60 2.98 7.80
CA LEU A 42 -3.39 2.49 8.47
C LEU A 42 -2.11 2.91 7.74
N MET A 43 -2.11 2.89 6.40
CA MET A 43 -0.99 3.39 5.61
C MET A 43 -0.73 4.88 5.90
N ILE A 44 -1.77 5.72 5.88
CA ILE A 44 -1.64 7.15 6.17
C ILE A 44 -1.12 7.39 7.59
N GLU A 45 -1.66 6.69 8.59
CA GLU A 45 -1.19 6.77 9.98
C GLU A 45 0.30 6.44 10.08
N GLY A 46 0.72 5.32 9.48
CA GLY A 46 2.12 4.91 9.44
C GLY A 46 3.02 5.94 8.74
N LEU A 47 2.56 6.55 7.65
CA LEU A 47 3.32 7.60 6.94
C LEU A 47 3.46 8.87 7.77
N VAL A 48 2.43 9.28 8.51
CA VAL A 48 2.48 10.44 9.40
C VAL A 48 3.47 10.20 10.55
N ILE A 49 3.48 8.99 11.13
CA ILE A 49 4.46 8.61 12.16
C ILE A 49 5.87 8.57 11.56
N LEU A 50 6.04 7.99 10.37
CA LEU A 50 7.34 7.96 9.71
C LEU A 50 7.86 9.38 9.42
N TYR A 51 6.99 10.28 8.97
CA TYR A 51 7.32 11.70 8.78
C TYR A 51 7.73 12.37 10.09
N SER A 52 6.99 12.14 11.18
CA SER A 52 7.31 12.78 12.46
C SER A 52 8.67 12.37 13.04
N ILE A 53 9.13 11.15 12.71
CA ILE A 53 10.44 10.63 13.13
C ILE A 53 11.56 11.09 12.19
N THR A 54 11.33 11.03 10.88
CA THR A 54 12.38 11.23 9.87
C THR A 54 12.50 12.67 9.39
N MET A 55 11.44 13.48 9.57
CA MET A 55 11.29 14.81 8.99
C MET A 55 11.39 14.84 7.45
N ASN A 56 11.31 13.67 6.80
CA ASN A 56 11.37 13.53 5.35
C ASN A 56 9.96 13.45 4.78
N VAL A 57 9.63 14.35 3.86
CA VAL A 57 8.34 14.38 3.18
C VAL A 57 8.07 13.01 2.54
N PRO A 58 6.97 12.32 2.89
CA PRO A 58 6.58 11.09 2.23
C PRO A 58 6.31 11.36 0.76
N ILE A 59 6.99 10.63 -0.12
CA ILE A 59 6.79 10.70 -1.56
C ILE A 59 5.58 9.83 -1.88
N PHE A 60 4.53 10.43 -2.44
CA PHE A 60 3.35 9.74 -2.97
C PHE A 60 3.53 9.47 -4.46
#